data_AF-A0A7S3X3Q0-F1
#
_entry.id   AF-A0A7S3X3Q0-F1
#
_cell.length_a   1.000
_cell.length_b   1.000
_cell.length_c   1.000
_cell.angle_alpha   90.00
_cell.angle_beta   90.00
_cell.angle_gamma   90.00
#
_symmetry.space_group_name_H-M   'P 1'
#
loop_
_entity.id
_entity.type
_entity.pdbx_description
1 polymer ?
#
loop_
_entity_poly.entity_id
_entity_poly.type
_entity_poly.pdbx_seq_one_letter_code
_entity_poly.pdbx_strand_id
1 'polypeptide(L)'
;ISGGSEWAVVADPVRRISPIFMVLWVFFMCIMIFGVLNILTGLFVDAAMNAAKSDHTAFIREALADEMSITSTLRQSFAKSDTDGSGTLTQDEFDALLGDEEVCAMLDHVGLQVHEASGLFRLLDDDKS
;
A
#
# COMPACT_ATOMS: atom_id res chain seq x y z
N ILE A 1 -31.56 -12.44 12.00
CA ILE A 1 -30.64 -13.56 12.31
C ILE A 1 -30.72 -13.99 13.79
N SER A 2 -31.69 -13.54 14.59
CA SER A 2 -31.93 -14.14 15.91
C SER A 2 -33.38 -14.47 16.24
N GLY A 3 -34.27 -14.55 15.22
CA GLY A 3 -35.56 -15.27 15.24
C GLY A 3 -36.29 -15.35 16.58
N GLY A 4 -36.38 -14.25 17.35
CA GLY A 4 -36.79 -14.27 18.77
C GLY A 4 -38.12 -15.00 19.02
N SER A 5 -39.01 -14.96 18.03
CA SER A 5 -40.30 -15.66 18.03
C SER A 5 -40.18 -17.18 17.91
N GLU A 6 -39.19 -17.71 17.18
CA GLU A 6 -39.01 -19.15 16.97
C GLU A 6 -38.46 -19.82 18.24
N TRP A 7 -37.55 -19.14 18.95
CA TRP A 7 -36.98 -19.66 20.20
C TRP A 7 -38.02 -19.75 21.32
N ALA A 8 -38.98 -18.82 21.36
CA ALA A 8 -40.08 -18.86 22.31
C ALA A 8 -41.00 -20.06 22.09
N VAL A 9 -41.22 -20.44 20.82
CA VAL A 9 -42.01 -21.63 20.45
C VAL A 9 -41.31 -22.91 20.88
N VAL A 10 -39.98 -22.99 20.75
CA VAL A 10 -39.19 -24.16 21.20
C VAL A 10 -39.02 -24.20 22.72
N ALA A 11 -39.05 -23.05 23.40
CA ALA A 11 -38.94 -22.97 24.85
C ALA A 11 -40.21 -23.44 25.59
N ASP A 12 -41.39 -23.37 24.97
CA ASP A 12 -42.66 -23.73 25.60
C ASP A 12 -42.76 -25.22 26.03
N PRO A 13 -42.37 -26.21 25.20
CA PRO A 13 -42.31 -27.60 25.65
C PRO A 13 -41.22 -27.85 26.71
N VAL A 14 -40.09 -27.16 26.64
CA VAL A 14 -38.99 -27.29 27.63
C VAL A 14 -39.42 -26.80 29.02
N ARG A 15 -40.20 -25.71 29.06
CA ARG A 15 -40.74 -25.14 30.30
C ARG A 15 -41.67 -26.12 31.03
N ARG A 16 -42.38 -26.98 30.29
CA ARG A 16 -43.34 -27.94 30.86
C ARG A 16 -42.69 -29.17 31.48
N ILE A 17 -41.42 -29.45 31.17
CA ILE A 17 -40.71 -30.64 31.66
C ILE A 17 -40.08 -30.38 33.03
N SER A 18 -39.26 -29.35 33.18
CA SER A 18 -38.70 -28.93 34.48
C SER A 18 -38.06 -27.54 34.40
N PRO A 19 -38.16 -26.71 35.46
CA PRO A 19 -37.52 -25.40 35.52
C PRO A 19 -36.01 -25.43 35.28
N ILE A 20 -35.33 -26.55 35.62
CA ILE A 20 -33.89 -26.69 35.43
C ILE A 20 -33.49 -26.66 33.95
N PHE A 21 -34.31 -27.25 33.07
CA PHE A 21 -34.06 -27.25 31.62
C PHE A 21 -34.26 -25.87 31.01
N MET A 22 -35.14 -25.05 31.60
CA MET A 22 -35.31 -23.65 31.19
C MET A 22 -34.06 -22.82 31.49
N VAL A 23 -33.43 -23.03 32.64
CA VAL A 23 -32.17 -22.34 33.00
C VAL A 23 -31.03 -22.76 32.06
N LEU A 24 -30.88 -24.06 31.79
CA LEU A 24 -29.89 -24.58 30.84
C LEU A 24 -30.11 -24.06 29.42
N TRP A 25 -31.37 -23.96 28.98
CA TRP A 25 -31.74 -23.42 27.68
C TRP A 25 -31.36 -21.94 27.54
N VAL A 26 -31.65 -21.11 28.55
CA VAL A 26 -31.26 -19.70 28.55
C VAL A 26 -29.75 -19.56 28.52
N PHE A 27 -29.03 -20.38 29.28
CA PHE A 27 -27.56 -20.36 29.29
C PHE A 27 -26.97 -20.74 27.92
N PHE A 28 -27.51 -21.80 27.29
CA PHE A 28 -27.16 -22.19 25.92
C PHE A 28 -27.39 -21.05 24.92
N MET A 29 -28.55 -20.39 25.00
CA MET A 29 -28.90 -19.27 24.13
C MET A 29 -27.94 -18.09 24.32
N CYS A 30 -27.59 -17.75 25.55
CA CYS A 30 -26.59 -16.72 25.83
C CYS A 30 -25.25 -17.07 25.17
N ILE A 31 -24.75 -18.29 25.36
CA ILE A 31 -23.48 -18.72 24.75
C ILE A 31 -23.57 -18.68 23.22
N MET A 32 -24.67 -19.14 22.63
CA MET A 32 -24.85 -19.11 21.18
C MET A 32 -24.87 -17.67 20.65
N ILE A 33 -25.60 -16.76 21.27
CA ILE A 33 -25.69 -15.36 20.83
C ILE A 33 -24.35 -14.65 21.02
N PHE A 34 -23.76 -14.70 22.22
CA PHE A 34 -22.48 -14.04 22.49
C PHE A 34 -21.33 -14.69 21.71
N GLY A 35 -21.32 -16.02 21.58
CA GLY A 35 -20.32 -16.76 20.82
C GLY A 35 -20.37 -16.43 19.34
N VAL A 36 -21.55 -16.52 18.71
CA VAL A 36 -21.71 -16.19 17.29
C VAL A 36 -21.44 -14.72 17.02
N LEU A 37 -21.88 -13.81 17.91
CA LEU A 37 -21.60 -12.39 17.77
C LEU A 37 -20.09 -12.10 17.88
N ASN A 38 -19.39 -12.75 18.80
CA ASN A 38 -17.94 -12.59 18.95
C ASN A 38 -17.18 -13.15 17.74
N ILE A 39 -17.59 -14.31 17.20
CA ILE A 39 -17.00 -14.88 15.98
C ILE A 39 -17.20 -13.92 14.79
N LEU A 40 -18.43 -13.41 14.62
CA LEU A 40 -18.75 -12.49 13.53
C LEU A 40 -17.99 -11.17 13.68
N THR A 41 -17.89 -10.64 14.89
CA THR A 41 -17.09 -9.45 15.19
C THR A 41 -15.62 -9.71 14.87
N GLY A 42 -15.08 -10.87 15.25
CA GLY A 42 -13.72 -11.27 14.92
C GLY A 42 -13.46 -11.31 13.41
N LEU A 43 -14.39 -11.87 12.64
CA LEU A 43 -14.31 -11.88 11.17
C LEU A 43 -14.29 -10.46 10.58
N PHE A 44 -15.15 -9.57 11.08
CA PHE A 44 -15.17 -8.18 10.60
C PHE A 44 -13.91 -7.41 10.98
N VAL A 45 -13.39 -7.62 12.18
CA VAL A 45 -12.12 -7.02 12.62
C VAL A 45 -10.97 -7.52 11.75
N ASP A 46 -10.89 -8.83 11.48
CA ASP A 46 -9.84 -9.39 10.61
C ASP A 46 -9.93 -8.84 9.18
N ALA A 47 -11.14 -8.76 8.62
CA ALA A 47 -11.36 -8.15 7.30
C ALA A 47 -10.95 -6.67 7.28
N ALA A 48 -11.32 -5.90 8.30
CA ALA A 48 -10.95 -4.48 8.42
C ALA A 48 -9.42 -4.31 8.57
N MET A 49 -8.77 -5.16 9.38
CA MET A 49 -7.32 -5.15 9.55
C MET A 49 -6.58 -5.54 8.27
N ASN A 50 -7.06 -6.54 7.53
CA ASN A 50 -6.47 -6.95 6.27
C ASN A 50 -6.66 -5.89 5.18
N ALA A 51 -7.82 -5.22 5.13
CA ALA A 51 -8.03 -4.08 4.24
C ALA A 51 -7.05 -2.95 4.56
N ALA A 52 -6.91 -2.56 5.83
CA ALA A 52 -5.98 -1.53 6.25
C ALA A 52 -4.50 -1.89 5.94
N LYS A 53 -4.10 -3.15 6.15
CA LYS A 53 -2.75 -3.63 5.79
C LYS A 53 -2.51 -3.62 4.28
N SER A 54 -3.51 -4.03 3.50
CA SER A 54 -3.43 -4.04 2.03
C SER A 54 -3.27 -2.63 1.49
N ASP A 55 -4.01 -1.67 2.04
CA ASP A 55 -3.93 -0.26 1.65
C ASP A 55 -2.54 0.32 1.92
N HIS A 56 -1.99 0.09 3.12
CA HIS A 56 -0.64 0.51 3.47
C HIS A 56 0.44 -0.14 2.60
N THR A 57 0.29 -1.43 2.29
CA THR A 57 1.24 -2.14 1.42
C THR A 57 1.15 -1.66 -0.03
N ALA A 58 -0.05 -1.35 -0.52
CA ALA A 58 -0.26 -0.76 -1.83
C ALA A 58 0.39 0.63 -1.92
N PHE A 59 0.19 1.47 -0.91
CA PHE A 59 0.82 2.80 -0.82
C PHE A 59 2.35 2.73 -0.87
N ILE A 60 2.98 1.86 -0.07
CA ILE A 60 4.44 1.68 -0.12
C ILE A 60 4.89 1.24 -1.51
N ARG A 61 4.17 0.27 -2.11
CA ARG A 61 4.52 -0.25 -3.43
C ARG A 61 4.40 0.82 -4.51
N GLU A 62 3.39 1.67 -4.43
CA GLU A 62 3.19 2.80 -5.34
C GLU A 62 4.34 3.81 -5.20
N ALA A 63 4.70 4.19 -3.97
CA ALA A 63 5.82 5.10 -3.73
C ALA A 63 7.15 4.55 -4.28
N LEU A 64 7.44 3.26 -4.06
CA LEU A 64 8.65 2.61 -4.61
C LEU A 64 8.61 2.49 -6.14
N ALA A 65 7.43 2.26 -6.72
CA ALA A 65 7.26 2.20 -8.17
C ALA A 65 7.46 3.58 -8.82
N ASP A 66 6.99 4.64 -8.17
CA ASP A 66 7.17 6.02 -8.63
C ASP A 66 8.66 6.39 -8.67
N GLU A 67 9.39 6.13 -7.58
CA GLU A 67 10.85 6.34 -7.50
C GLU A 67 11.63 5.57 -8.58
N MET A 68 11.29 4.28 -8.78
CA MET A 68 11.88 3.47 -9.84
C MET A 68 11.54 3.99 -11.24
N SER A 69 10.30 4.45 -11.43
CA SER A 69 9.86 4.98 -12.73
C SER A 69 10.63 6.24 -13.12
N ILE A 70 10.80 7.18 -12.19
CA ILE A 70 11.53 8.42 -12.41
C ILE A 70 13.00 8.14 -12.73
N THR A 71 13.63 7.24 -11.96
CA THR A 71 15.02 6.82 -12.23
C THR A 71 15.15 6.15 -13.60
N SER A 72 14.17 5.34 -14.01
CA SER A 72 14.18 4.66 -15.30
C SER A 72 14.00 5.63 -16.47
N THR A 73 13.12 6.62 -16.33
CA THR A 73 12.87 7.65 -17.34
C THR A 73 14.06 8.58 -17.48
N LEU A 74 14.66 9.01 -16.36
CA LEU A 74 15.88 9.81 -16.34
C LEU A 74 17.04 9.07 -17.03
N ARG A 75 17.21 7.78 -16.75
CA ARG A 75 18.18 6.93 -17.46
C ARG A 75 17.89 6.84 -18.96
N GLN A 76 16.62 6.79 -19.36
CA GLN A 76 16.24 6.81 -20.77
C GLN A 76 16.56 8.16 -21.43
N SER A 77 16.35 9.28 -20.74
CA SER A 77 16.70 10.61 -21.24
C SER A 77 18.20 10.79 -21.41
N PHE A 78 19.00 10.28 -20.46
CA PHE A 78 20.46 10.23 -20.61
C PHE A 78 20.87 9.40 -21.84
N ALA A 79 20.31 8.21 -22.00
CA ALA A 79 20.61 7.34 -23.15
C ALA A 79 20.14 7.92 -24.51
N LYS A 80 19.16 8.82 -24.52
CA LYS A 80 18.74 9.53 -25.74
C LYS A 80 19.67 10.70 -26.11
N SER A 81 20.33 11.29 -25.11
CA SER A 81 21.22 12.44 -25.31
C SER A 81 22.66 12.03 -25.57
N ASP A 82 23.03 10.80 -25.22
CA ASP A 82 24.23 10.12 -25.67
C ASP A 82 24.15 9.87 -27.19
N THR A 83 24.64 10.84 -27.97
CA THR A 83 24.57 10.82 -29.44
C THR A 83 25.71 10.04 -30.08
N ASP A 84 26.83 9.89 -29.37
CA ASP A 84 27.98 9.13 -29.82
C ASP A 84 27.91 7.63 -29.43
N GLY A 85 26.97 7.26 -28.56
CA GLY A 85 26.74 5.90 -28.09
C GLY A 85 27.88 5.38 -27.20
N SER A 86 28.62 6.29 -26.58
CA SER A 86 29.75 5.98 -25.70
C SER A 86 29.29 5.32 -24.40
N GLY A 87 28.01 5.48 -24.02
CA GLY A 87 27.47 5.10 -22.73
C GLY A 87 27.78 6.12 -21.62
N THR A 88 28.37 7.25 -21.99
CA THR A 88 28.70 8.39 -21.13
C THR A 88 28.09 9.66 -21.73
N LEU A 89 27.84 10.69 -20.91
CA LEU A 89 27.43 12.00 -21.41
C LEU A 89 28.65 12.90 -21.40
N THR A 90 28.98 13.49 -22.54
CA THR A 90 29.96 14.58 -22.61
C THR A 90 29.38 15.86 -21.98
N GLN A 91 30.24 16.81 -21.61
CA GLN A 91 29.80 18.09 -21.05
C GLN A 91 28.77 18.82 -21.95
N ASP A 92 28.95 18.79 -23.27
CA ASP A 92 28.04 19.43 -24.23
C ASP A 92 26.68 18.72 -24.32
N GLU A 93 26.66 17.37 -24.28
CA GLU A 93 25.42 16.58 -24.26
C GLU A 93 24.69 16.72 -22.94
N PHE A 94 25.42 16.83 -21.83
CA PHE A 94 24.86 17.09 -20.52
C PHE A 94 24.24 18.49 -20.43
N ASP A 95 24.90 19.52 -20.95
CA ASP A 95 24.36 20.89 -20.99
C ASP A 95 23.13 20.98 -21.91
N ALA A 96 23.09 20.23 -23.02
CA ALA A 96 21.91 20.13 -23.87
C ALA A 96 20.73 19.45 -23.16
N LEU A 97 21.02 18.40 -22.39
CA LEU A 97 20.04 17.66 -21.61
C LEU A 97 19.47 18.52 -20.44
N LEU A 98 20.29 19.37 -19.82
CA LEU A 98 19.82 20.36 -18.84
C LEU A 98 18.97 21.49 -19.44
N GLY A 99 18.86 21.57 -20.77
CA GLY A 99 17.92 22.44 -21.46
C GLY A 99 16.49 21.89 -21.52
N ASP A 100 16.29 20.61 -21.21
CA ASP A 100 14.98 19.96 -21.18
C ASP A 100 14.30 20.15 -19.81
N GLU A 101 13.20 20.89 -19.82
CA GLU A 101 12.42 21.23 -18.63
C GLU A 101 11.89 19.97 -17.90
N GLU A 102 11.61 18.89 -18.65
CA GLU A 102 11.16 17.61 -18.09
C GLU A 102 12.29 16.92 -17.32
N VAL A 103 13.53 16.96 -17.85
CA VAL A 103 14.71 16.40 -17.19
C VAL A 103 15.08 17.21 -15.95
N CYS A 104 15.01 18.55 -16.02
CA CYS A 104 15.24 19.41 -14.87
C CYS A 104 14.27 19.11 -13.73
N ALA A 105 12.98 18.90 -14.04
CA ALA A 105 11.98 18.53 -13.04
C ALA A 105 12.26 17.14 -12.43
N MET A 106 12.75 16.17 -13.21
CA MET A 106 13.14 14.85 -12.70
C MET A 106 14.39 14.92 -11.81
N LEU A 107 15.39 15.72 -12.17
CA LEU A 107 16.57 15.95 -11.33
C LEU A 107 16.19 16.59 -9.99
N ASP A 108 15.31 17.59 -10.01
CA ASP A 108 14.79 18.24 -8.81
C ASP A 108 14.00 17.25 -7.94
N HIS A 109 13.23 16.34 -8.55
CA HIS A 109 12.52 15.27 -7.83
C HIS A 109 13.48 14.28 -7.14
N VAL A 110 14.64 14.01 -7.73
CA VAL A 110 15.70 13.18 -7.13
C VAL A 110 16.52 13.96 -6.08
N GLY A 111 16.22 15.25 -5.90
CA GLY A 111 16.88 16.13 -4.93
C GLY A 111 18.18 16.74 -5.44
N LEU A 112 18.39 16.77 -6.76
CA LEU A 112 19.52 17.40 -7.42
C LEU A 112 19.06 18.65 -8.15
N GLN A 113 19.45 19.82 -7.64
CA GLN A 113 19.19 21.05 -8.37
C GLN A 113 20.06 21.11 -9.63
N VAL A 114 19.57 21.72 -10.70
CA VAL A 114 20.29 21.86 -11.99
C VAL A 114 21.71 22.39 -11.80
N HIS A 115 21.88 23.38 -10.92
CA HIS A 115 23.18 23.98 -10.63
C HIS A 115 24.13 23.04 -9.84
N GLU A 116 23.59 22.14 -9.02
CA GLU A 116 24.34 21.10 -8.31
C GLU A 116 24.67 19.94 -9.24
N ALA A 117 23.79 19.62 -10.20
CA ALA A 117 23.98 18.57 -11.18
C ALA A 117 25.22 18.85 -12.06
N SER A 118 25.42 20.08 -12.53
CA SER A 118 26.65 20.47 -13.25
C SER A 118 27.90 20.41 -12.37
N GLY A 119 27.77 20.71 -11.07
CA GLY A 119 28.86 20.59 -10.10
C GLY A 119 29.23 19.13 -9.82
N LEU A 120 28.22 18.27 -9.67
CA LEU A 120 28.35 16.83 -9.48
C LEU A 120 28.99 16.18 -10.71
N PHE A 121 28.54 16.56 -11.91
CA PHE A 121 29.12 16.09 -13.17
C PHE A 121 30.62 16.39 -13.23
N ARG A 122 31.03 17.63 -12.97
CA ARG A 122 32.46 18.03 -12.94
C ARG A 122 33.27 17.36 -11.83
N LEU A 123 32.63 16.92 -10.75
CA LEU A 123 33.29 16.23 -9.63
C LEU A 123 33.45 14.73 -9.93
N LEU A 124 32.54 14.16 -10.71
CA LEU A 124 32.56 12.77 -11.17
C LEU A 124 33.37 12.57 -12.47
N ASP A 125 33.51 13.63 -13.26
CA ASP A 125 34.33 13.70 -14.49
C ASP A 125 35.83 13.79 -14.14
N ASP A 126 36.42 12.63 -13.83
CA ASP A 126 37.83 12.49 -13.47
C ASP A 126 38.75 12.42 -14.72
N ASP A 127 38.19 12.14 -15.90
CA ASP A 127 38.91 11.99 -17.17
C ASP A 127 38.73 13.13 -18.18
N LYS A 128 37.89 14.14 -17.89
CA LYS A 128 37.60 15.33 -18.72
C LYS A 128 36.95 14.98 -20.06
N SER A 129 35.97 14.10 -20.02
CA SER A 129 35.20 13.65 -21.20
C SER A 129 33.85 14.38 -21.32
#